data_AF-A0A228IZ11-F1
#
_entry.id   AF-A0A228IZ11-F1
#
_cell.length_a   1.000
_cell.length_b   1.000
_cell.length_c   1.000
_cell.angle_alpha   90.00
_cell.angle_beta   90.00
_cell.angle_gamma   90.00
#
_symmetry.space_group_name_H-M   'P 1'
#
loop_
_entity.id
_entity.type
_entity.pdbx_description
1 polymer ?
#
loop_
_entity_poly.entity_id
_entity_poly.type
_entity_poly.pdbx_seq_one_letter_code
_entity_poly.pdbx_strand_id
1 'polypeptide(L)' 'MAMALSGAEAGAVVGAIGGPIGSVFGGLAGAVIAGLVGSAAGCAAGSAVGAAIDDNVLDNFRCRSCGNVFGSPPQ' A
#
# COMPACT_ATOMS: atom_id res chain seq x y z
N MET A 1 8.40 -6.19 0.18
CA MET A 1 8.96 -7.52 -0.15
C MET A 1 8.05 -8.68 0.24
N ALA A 2 7.48 -8.71 1.46
CA ALA A 2 6.68 -9.86 1.93
C ALA A 2 5.57 -10.30 0.97
N MET A 3 4.75 -9.37 0.48
CA MET A 3 3.68 -9.69 -0.48
C MET A 3 4.23 -10.21 -1.81
N ALA A 4 5.30 -9.61 -2.33
CA ALA A 4 5.94 -10.07 -3.57
C ALA A 4 6.55 -11.48 -3.41
N LEU A 5 7.16 -11.77 -2.25
CA LEU A 5 7.71 -13.10 -1.97
C LEU A 5 6.59 -14.15 -1.88
N SER A 6 5.53 -13.84 -1.12
CA SER A 6 4.37 -14.72 -1.01
C SER A 6 3.68 -14.95 -2.36
N GLY A 7 3.58 -13.91 -3.19
CA GLY A 7 3.10 -14.02 -4.56
C GLY A 7 4.03 -14.87 -5.44
N ALA A 8 5.34 -14.75 -5.27
CA ALA A 8 6.32 -15.56 -5.98
C ALA A 8 6.20 -17.04 -5.61
N GLU A 9 6.06 -17.36 -4.33
CA GLU A 9 5.89 -18.72 -3.85
C GLU A 9 4.59 -19.32 -4.37
N ALA A 10 3.47 -18.60 -4.23
CA ALA A 10 2.17 -19.06 -4.74
C ALA A 10 2.20 -19.25 -6.26
N GLY A 11 2.78 -18.31 -7.00
CA GLY A 11 2.93 -18.37 -8.44
C GLY A 11 3.84 -19.51 -8.90
N ALA A 12 4.94 -19.78 -8.17
CA ALA A 12 5.83 -20.90 -8.46
C ALA A 12 5.16 -22.24 -8.19
N VAL A 13 4.37 -22.37 -7.12
CA VAL A 13 3.59 -23.57 -6.79
C VAL A 13 2.57 -23.87 -7.89
N VAL A 14 1.81 -22.87 -8.33
CA VAL A 14 0.84 -23.03 -9.43
C VAL A 14 1.56 -23.33 -10.75
N GLY A 15 2.67 -22.63 -11.01
CA GLY A 15 3.48 -22.80 -12.22
C GLY A 15 4.19 -24.16 -12.31
N ALA A 16 4.44 -24.83 -11.17
CA ALA A 16 5.08 -26.14 -11.14
C ALA A 16 4.26 -27.23 -11.84
N ILE A 17 2.95 -27.05 -12.04
CA ILE A 17 2.10 -27.94 -12.85
C ILE A 17 2.62 -28.02 -14.29
N GLY A 18 3.19 -26.92 -14.82
CA GLY A 18 3.82 -26.85 -16.13
C GLY A 18 5.31 -27.24 -16.13
N GLY A 19 5.83 -27.79 -15.03
CA GLY A 19 7.24 -28.17 -14.87
C GLY A 19 8.16 -27.03 -14.41
N PRO A 20 9.50 -27.24 -14.46
CA PRO A 20 10.46 -26.32 -13.86
C PRO A 20 10.41 -24.91 -14.45
N ILE A 21 10.28 -24.80 -15.77
CA ILE A 21 10.16 -23.51 -16.46
C ILE A 21 8.87 -22.79 -16.02
N GLY A 22 7.78 -23.55 -15.87
CA GLY A 22 6.51 -23.03 -15.37
C GLY A 22 6.62 -22.44 -13.97
N SER A 23 7.36 -23.08 -13.05
CA SER A 23 7.57 -22.54 -11.69
C SER A 23 8.36 -21.23 -11.68
N VAL A 24 9.35 -21.06 -12.57
CA VAL A 24 10.14 -19.82 -12.66
C VAL A 24 9.28 -18.66 -13.15
N PHE A 25 8.57 -18.85 -14.26
CA PHE A 25 7.69 -17.81 -14.81
C PHE A 25 6.47 -17.55 -13.94
N GLY A 26 5.89 -18.60 -13.36
CA GLY A 26 4.81 -18.51 -12.40
C GLY A 26 5.21 -17.68 -11.18
N GLY A 27 6.39 -17.93 -10.62
CA GLY A 27 6.90 -17.15 -9.49
C GLY A 27 7.19 -15.69 -9.84
N LEU A 28 7.82 -15.42 -10.99
CA LEU A 28 8.03 -14.04 -11.46
C LEU A 28 6.71 -13.29 -11.64
N ALA A 29 5.74 -13.90 -12.32
CA ALA A 29 4.42 -13.30 -12.53
C ALA A 29 3.70 -13.05 -11.19
N GLY A 30 3.68 -14.06 -10.31
CA GLY A 30 3.08 -13.95 -8.99
C GLY A 30 3.72 -12.86 -8.13
N ALA A 31 5.04 -12.71 -8.18
CA ALA A 31 5.77 -11.67 -7.46
C ALA A 31 5.38 -10.26 -7.92
N VAL A 32 5.30 -10.06 -9.23
CA VAL A 32 4.93 -8.77 -9.83
C VAL A 32 3.50 -8.40 -9.46
N ILE A 33 2.55 -9.34 -9.62
CA ILE A 33 1.14 -9.10 -9.30
C ILE A 33 0.97 -8.75 -7.82
N ALA A 34 1.52 -9.57 -6.92
CA ALA A 34 1.41 -9.32 -5.49
C ALA A 34 2.15 -8.06 -5.03
N GLY A 35 3.27 -7.71 -5.69
CA GLY A 35 3.98 -6.46 -5.47
C GLY A 35 3.14 -5.24 -5.84
N LEU A 36 2.47 -5.27 -7.00
CA LEU A 36 1.58 -4.20 -7.46
C LEU A 36 0.38 -4.04 -6.53
N VAL A 37 -0.31 -5.13 -6.19
CA VAL A 37 -1.45 -5.09 -5.26
C VAL A 37 -1.02 -4.58 -3.88
N GLY A 38 0.11 -5.06 -3.37
CA GLY A 38 0.68 -4.59 -2.10
C GLY A 38 1.01 -3.10 -2.13
N SER A 39 1.50 -2.57 -3.25
CA SER A 39 1.79 -1.14 -3.40
C SER A 39 0.53 -0.28 -3.38
N ALA A 40 -0.52 -0.69 -4.10
CA ALA A 40 -1.80 0.02 -4.11
C ALA A 40 -2.44 0.03 -2.72
N ALA A 41 -2.45 -1.12 -2.03
CA ALA A 41 -2.93 -1.23 -0.67
C ALA A 41 -2.12 -0.35 0.29
N GLY A 42 -0.79 -0.30 0.13
CA GLY A 42 0.10 0.57 0.89
C GLY A 42 -0.22 2.06 0.70
N CYS A 43 -0.49 2.49 -0.54
CA CYS A 43 -0.90 3.87 -0.82
C CYS A 43 -2.22 4.23 -0.12
N ALA A 44 -3.24 3.37 -0.22
CA ALA A 44 -4.54 3.60 0.41
C ALA A 44 -4.44 3.60 1.95
N ALA A 45 -3.67 2.68 2.52
CA ALA A 45 -3.41 2.67 3.96
C ALA A 45 -2.66 3.93 4.39
N GLY A 46 -1.64 4.34 3.62
CA GLY A 46 -0.88 5.56 3.85
C GLY A 46 -1.74 6.83 3.80
N SER A 47 -2.65 6.94 2.83
CA SER A 47 -3.57 8.08 2.76
C SER A 47 -4.54 8.12 3.92
N ALA A 48 -5.08 6.97 4.34
CA ALA A 48 -6.00 6.90 5.48
C ALA A 48 -5.29 7.25 6.79
N VAL A 49 -4.08 6.72 7.00
CA VAL A 49 -3.25 7.08 8.16
C VAL A 49 -2.86 8.56 8.13
N GLY A 50 -2.49 9.07 6.95
CA GLY A 50 -2.16 10.48 6.76
C GLY A 50 -3.32 11.40 7.11
N ALA A 51 -4.54 11.08 6.67
CA ALA A 51 -5.76 11.82 7.03
C ALA A 51 -6.01 11.77 8.55
N ALA A 52 -5.89 10.60 9.17
CA ALA A 52 -6.05 10.49 10.62
C ALA A 52 -4.99 11.31 11.39
N ILE A 53 -3.76 11.41 10.90
CA ILE A 53 -2.73 12.26 11.50
C ILE A 53 -3.06 13.74 11.31
N ASP A 54 -3.52 14.12 10.11
CA ASP A 54 -3.96 15.48 9.81
C ASP A 54 -5.05 15.93 10.81
N ASP A 55 -6.08 15.11 10.99
CA ASP A 55 -7.24 15.39 11.84
C ASP A 55 -6.97 15.28 13.36
N ASN A 56 -6.04 14.44 13.81
CA ASN A 56 -5.88 14.16 15.24
C ASN A 56 -4.60 14.78 15.84
N VAL A 57 -3.60 15.06 15.01
CA VAL A 57 -2.28 15.53 15.46
C VAL A 57 -1.95 16.91 14.90
N LEU A 58 -2.30 17.16 13.63
CA LEU A 58 -2.02 18.42 12.95
C LEU A 58 -3.22 19.37 12.88
N ASP A 59 -4.34 19.01 13.52
CA ASP A 59 -5.59 19.80 13.63
C ASP A 59 -5.45 21.02 14.57
N ASN A 60 -4.32 21.72 14.43
CA ASN A 60 -4.08 23.03 15.00
C ASN A 60 -4.03 24.03 13.86
N PHE A 61 -5.18 24.26 13.24
CA PHE A 61 -5.30 25.25 12.18
C PHE A 61 -5.33 26.69 12.72
N ARG A 62 -4.61 27.01 13.79
CA ARG A 62 -4.62 28.34 14.40
C ARG A 62 -3.30 29.06 14.16
N CYS A 63 -3.36 30.21 13.48
CA CYS A 63 -2.18 31.08 13.40
C CYS A 63 -1.81 31.57 14.80
N ARG A 64 -0.60 31.23 15.25
CA ARG A 64 -0.09 31.61 16.57
C ARG A 64 0.20 33.11 16.71
N SER A 65 0.28 33.85 15.61
CA SER A 65 0.55 35.30 15.58
C SER A 65 -0.73 36.13 15.66
N CYS A 66 -1.75 35.80 14.87
CA CYS A 66 -3.00 36.58 14.82
C CYS A 66 -4.22 35.87 15.43
N GLY A 67 -4.11 34.59 15.79
CA GLY A 67 -5.17 33.81 16.43
C GLY A 67 -6.27 33.30 15.50
N ASN A 68 -6.23 33.62 14.20
CA ASN A 68 -7.22 33.16 13.23
C ASN A 68 -7.14 31.65 13.02
N VAL A 69 -8.31 31.00 12.92
CA VAL A 69 -8.44 29.56 12.68
C VAL A 69 -8.77 29.32 11.20
N PHE A 70 -8.12 28.33 10.60
CA PHE A 70 -8.26 27.92 9.20
C PHE A 70 -8.75 26.46 9.17
N GLY A 71 -8.97 25.88 7.98
CA GLY A 71 -9.34 24.47 7.85
C GLY A 71 -10.59 24.26 6.99
N SER A 72 -10.76 23.02 6.55
CA SER A 72 -11.82 22.60 5.62
C SER A 72 -13.13 22.30 6.37
N PRO A 73 -14.32 22.52 5.76
CA PRO A 73 -15.58 22.06 6.33
C PRO A 73 -15.60 20.53 6.42
N PRO A 74 -16.25 19.92 7.44
CA PRO A 74 -16.42 18.48 7.50
C PRO A 74 -17.27 18.00 6.31
N GLN A 75 -16.82 16.91 5.68
CA GLN A 75 -17.53 16.21 4.59
C GLN A 75 -18.50 15.18 5.18
#